data_AF-A0A7V2EA91-F1
#
_entry.id   AF-A0A7V2EA91-F1
#
_cell.length_a   1.000
_cell.length_b   1.000
_cell.length_c   1.000
_cell.angle_alpha   90.00
_cell.angle_beta   90.00
_cell.angle_gamma   90.00
#
_symmetry.space_group_name_H-M   'P 1'
#
loop_
_entity.id
_entity.type
_entity.pdbx_description
1 polymer ?
#
loop_
_entity_poly.entity_id
_entity_poly.type
_entity_poly.pdbx_seq_one_letter_code
_entity_poly.pdbx_strand_id
1 'polypeptide(L)'
;MTVIVRPILPFWLRQRQIQAEAIADNALRLHGPNLPTCEVRIEPEQNGTWRAVVIRLNGQPHVLATGTAVEPHPQSAWQLGFELYRKHIVH
;
A
#
# COMPACT_ATOMS: atom_id res chain seq x y z
N MET A 1 17.93 -8.08 9.14
CA MET A 1 16.95 -7.50 10.09
C MET A 1 15.85 -6.86 9.26
N THR A 2 14.60 -7.32 9.37
CA THR A 2 13.48 -6.70 8.66
C THR A 2 13.14 -5.39 9.36
N VAL A 3 13.19 -4.27 8.65
CA VAL A 3 12.78 -2.97 9.19
C VAL A 3 11.25 -2.93 9.15
N ILE A 4 10.63 -2.90 10.33
CA ILE A 4 9.18 -2.75 10.50
C ILE A 4 8.86 -1.26 10.50
N VAL A 5 8.03 -0.79 9.56
CA VAL A 5 7.72 0.63 9.43
C VAL A 5 6.23 0.84 9.44
N ARG A 6 5.74 1.51 10.49
CA ARG A 6 4.33 1.88 10.59
C ARG A 6 4.00 2.99 9.59
N PRO A 7 3.01 2.79 8.70
CA PRO A 7 2.63 3.82 7.75
C PRO A 7 1.92 4.99 8.43
N ILE A 8 2.24 6.20 7.97
CA ILE A 8 1.38 7.36 8.17
C ILE A 8 0.21 7.26 7.18
N LEU A 9 -0.99 6.96 7.68
CA LEU A 9 -2.18 6.82 6.86
C LEU A 9 -2.62 8.17 6.27
N PRO A 10 -2.82 8.29 4.94
CA PRO A 10 -3.38 9.48 4.34
C PRO A 10 -4.76 9.84 4.93
N PHE A 11 -4.99 11.13 5.16
CA PHE A 11 -6.26 11.61 5.72
C PHE A 11 -7.48 11.22 4.86
N TRP A 12 -7.31 11.10 3.54
CA TRP A 12 -8.39 10.75 2.62
C TRP A 12 -8.90 9.31 2.80
N LEU A 13 -8.11 8.40 3.40
CA LEU A 13 -8.61 7.06 3.77
C LEU A 13 -9.78 7.18 4.75
N ARG A 14 -9.64 8.06 5.76
CA ARG A 14 -10.72 8.34 6.72
C ARG A 14 -11.93 8.97 6.03
N GLN A 15 -11.71 9.93 5.13
CA GLN A 15 -12.81 10.58 4.39
C GLN A 15 -13.61 9.59 3.53
N ARG A 16 -12.94 8.59 2.95
CA ARG A 16 -13.56 7.52 2.15
C ARG A 16 -14.02 6.31 2.97
N GLN A 17 -13.98 6.42 4.31
CA GLN A 17 -14.36 5.35 5.25
C GLN A 17 -13.59 4.04 5.02
N ILE A 18 -12.34 4.15 4.58
CA ILE A 18 -11.47 3.01 4.31
C ILE A 18 -10.80 2.58 5.62
N GLN A 19 -10.95 1.32 5.97
CA GLN A 19 -10.29 0.66 7.08
C GLN A 19 -8.96 0.09 6.60
N ALA A 20 -7.93 0.21 7.43
CA ALA A 20 -6.60 -0.33 7.20
C ALA A 20 -6.22 -1.28 8.33
N GLU A 21 -5.91 -2.53 7.98
CA GLU A 21 -5.49 -3.57 8.91
C GLU A 21 -4.06 -3.99 8.59
N ALA A 22 -3.19 -4.08 9.60
CA ALA A 22 -1.85 -4.61 9.42
C ALA A 22 -1.91 -6.14 9.32
N ILE A 23 -1.43 -6.70 8.21
CA ILE A 23 -1.43 -8.15 7.96
C ILE A 23 -0.01 -8.75 7.94
N ALA A 24 1.01 -7.90 7.80
CA ALA A 24 2.42 -8.22 8.01
C ALA A 24 3.19 -6.92 8.29
N ASP A 25 4.48 -7.03 8.64
CA ASP A 25 5.34 -5.89 9.00
C ASP A 25 5.28 -4.73 8.00
N ASN A 26 5.20 -5.04 6.71
CA ASN A 26 5.20 -4.08 5.61
C ASN A 26 3.99 -4.30 4.68
N ALA A 27 2.85 -4.73 5.23
CA ALA A 27 1.64 -4.98 4.47
C ALA A 27 0.38 -4.53 5.21
N LEU A 28 -0.44 -3.74 4.52
CA LEU A 28 -1.78 -3.39 4.97
C LEU A 28 -2.83 -4.04 4.07
N ARG A 29 -3.92 -4.52 4.67
CA ARG A 29 -5.15 -4.82 3.97
C ARG A 29 -6.12 -3.64 4.11
N LEU A 30 -6.66 -3.20 2.98
CA LEU A 30 -7.56 -2.06 2.87
C LEU A 30 -8.95 -2.52 2.45
N HIS A 31 -9.96 -2.07 3.20
CA HIS A 31 -11.37 -2.34 2.95
C HIS A 31 -12.16 -1.04 3.01
N GLY A 32 -13.07 -0.80 2.06
CA GLY A 32 -13.92 0.38 2.05
C GLY A 32 -15.29 0.09 1.44
N PRO A 33 -16.30 0.92 1.71
CA PRO A 33 -17.64 0.75 1.16
C PRO A 33 -17.61 0.82 -0.37
N ASN A 34 -18.20 -0.19 -1.02
CA ASN A 34 -18.24 -0.32 -2.49
C ASN A 34 -16.87 -0.37 -3.18
N LEU A 35 -15.79 -0.66 -2.45
CA LEU A 35 -14.44 -0.82 -3.00
C LEU A 35 -14.00 -2.28 -2.92
N PRO A 36 -13.20 -2.77 -3.89
CA PRO A 36 -12.57 -4.07 -3.76
C PRO A 36 -11.60 -4.10 -2.57
N THR A 37 -11.52 -5.26 -1.91
CA THR A 37 -10.48 -5.53 -0.93
C THR A 37 -9.14 -5.52 -1.62
N CYS A 38 -8.19 -4.75 -1.09
CA CYS A 38 -6.84 -4.67 -1.62
C CYS A 38 -5.80 -4.85 -0.51
N GLU A 39 -4.60 -5.24 -0.90
CA GLU A 39 -3.41 -5.14 -0.06
C GLU A 39 -2.46 -4.10 -0.65
N VAL A 40 -1.88 -3.29 0.23
CA VAL A 40 -0.77 -2.40 -0.08
C VAL A 40 0.45 -2.92 0.68
N ARG A 41 1.51 -3.26 -0.04
CA ARG A 41 2.75 -3.80 0.51
C ARG A 41 3.93 -2.91 0.14
N ILE A 42 4.93 -2.85 1.01
CA ILE A 42 6.24 -2.26 0.68
C ILE A 42 7.36 -3.27 0.87
N GLU A 43 8.36 -3.23 0.00
CA GLU A 43 9.46 -4.19 -0.03
C GLU A 43 10.79 -3.45 -0.22
N PRO A 44 11.83 -3.73 0.58
CA PRO A 44 13.16 -3.20 0.32
C PRO A 44 13.78 -3.87 -0.92
N GLU A 45 14.48 -3.08 -1.74
CA GLU A 45 15.20 -3.55 -2.93
C GLU A 45 16.72 -3.58 -2.71
N GLN A 46 17.45 -4.30 -3.55
CA GLN A 46 18.90 -4.56 -3.38
C GLN A 46 19.77 -3.31 -3.43
N ASN A 47 19.31 -2.26 -4.10
CA ASN A 47 19.97 -0.96 -4.26
C ASN A 47 19.64 0.03 -3.12
N GLY A 48 18.92 -0.39 -2.08
CA GLY A 48 18.46 0.47 -0.99
C GLY A 48 17.22 1.31 -1.32
N THR A 49 16.63 1.17 -2.52
CA THR A 49 15.29 1.72 -2.79
C THR A 49 14.22 0.84 -2.18
N TRP A 50 12.99 1.35 -2.20
CA TRP A 50 11.83 0.63 -1.70
C TRP A 50 10.77 0.55 -2.79
N ARG A 51 10.14 -0.60 -2.93
CA ARG A 51 9.04 -0.85 -3.85
C ARG A 51 7.71 -0.80 -3.10
N ALA A 52 6.67 -0.29 -3.76
CA ALA A 52 5.29 -0.41 -3.33
C ALA A 52 4.51 -1.31 -4.31
N VAL A 53 3.62 -2.14 -3.78
CA VAL A 53 2.79 -3.09 -4.54
C VAL A 53 1.34 -2.97 -4.08
N VAL A 54 0.41 -2.86 -5.02
CA VAL A 54 -1.03 -2.89 -4.77
C VAL A 54 -1.62 -4.15 -5.38
N ILE A 55 -2.26 -4.97 -4.55
CA ILE A 55 -2.84 -6.26 -4.93
C ILE A 55 -4.35 -6.20 -4.70
N ARG A 56 -5.16 -6.52 -5.70
CA ARG A 56 -6.60 -6.74 -5.53
C ARG A 56 -6.85 -8.17 -5.08
N LEU A 57 -7.72 -8.35 -4.08
CA LEU A 57 -8.06 -9.67 -3.53
C LEU A 57 -9.46 -10.17 -3.88
N ASN A 58 -10.23 -9.44 -4.69
CA ASN A 58 -11.54 -9.90 -5.15
C ASN A 58 -11.36 -11.07 -6.14
N GLY A 59 -11.37 -12.30 -5.61
CA GLY A 59 -11.12 -13.52 -6.38
C GLY A 59 -9.66 -13.96 -6.30
N GLN A 60 -9.06 -14.28 -7.46
CA GLN A 60 -7.63 -14.58 -7.55
C GLN A 60 -6.81 -13.31 -7.28
N PRO A 61 -5.84 -13.33 -6.34
CA PRO A 61 -4.98 -12.18 -6.08
C PRO A 61 -4.31 -11.66 -7.36
N HIS A 62 -4.47 -10.38 -7.65
CA HIS A 62 -3.94 -9.77 -8.87
C HIS A 62 -3.21 -8.47 -8.55
N VAL A 63 -1.96 -8.35 -9.00
CA VAL A 63 -1.16 -7.14 -8.86
C VAL A 63 -1.72 -6.07 -9.79
N LEU A 64 -2.30 -5.01 -9.23
CA LEU A 64 -2.87 -3.90 -9.99
C LEU A 64 -1.82 -2.89 -10.41
N ALA A 65 -0.88 -2.60 -9.50
CA ALA A 65 0.10 -1.57 -9.71
C ALA A 65 1.33 -1.81 -8.83
N THR A 66 2.49 -1.43 -9.36
CA THR A 66 3.73 -1.40 -8.58
C THR A 66 4.52 -0.15 -8.93
N GLY A 67 5.37 0.32 -8.02
CA GLY A 67 6.31 1.40 -8.30
C GLY A 67 7.46 1.43 -7.31
N THR A 68 8.56 2.05 -7.72
CA THR A 68 9.74 2.28 -6.87
C THR A 68 9.67 3.68 -6.29
N ALA A 69 9.88 3.80 -4.98
CA ALA A 69 9.92 5.06 -4.26
C ALA A 69 11.11 5.91 -4.74
N VAL A 70 10.89 7.22 -4.91
CA VAL A 70 11.91 8.16 -5.35
C VAL A 70 13.00 8.32 -4.30
N GLU A 71 12.60 8.44 -3.03
CA GLU A 71 13.52 8.50 -1.91
C GLU A 71 13.76 7.09 -1.35
N PRO A 72 15.00 6.73 -0.98
CA PRO A 72 15.35 5.43 -0.42
C PRO A 72 14.90 5.32 1.05
N HIS A 73 13.62 5.56 1.30
CA HIS A 73 13.01 5.58 2.61
C HIS A 73 11.66 4.83 2.59
N PRO A 74 11.40 3.97 3.58
CA PRO A 74 10.19 3.14 3.61
C PRO A 74 8.89 3.96 3.66
N GLN A 75 8.92 5.13 4.31
CA GLN A 75 7.76 6.02 4.35
C GLN A 75 7.38 6.55 2.96
N SER A 76 8.36 6.75 2.07
CA SER A 76 8.14 7.21 0.70
C SER A 76 7.53 6.10 -0.16
N ALA A 77 7.86 4.82 0.11
CA ALA A 77 7.16 3.69 -0.48
C ALA A 77 5.73 3.53 0.04
N TRP A 78 5.48 3.79 1.33
CA TRP A 78 4.11 3.81 1.85
C TRP A 78 3.25 4.88 1.16
N GLN A 79 3.77 6.11 1.06
CA GLN A 79 3.09 7.18 0.33
C GLN A 79 2.81 6.78 -1.12
N LEU A 80 3.80 6.23 -1.83
CA LEU A 80 3.61 5.75 -3.19
C LEU A 80 2.55 4.65 -3.27
N GLY A 81 2.56 3.68 -2.35
CA GLY A 81 1.56 2.61 -2.31
C GLY A 81 0.13 3.13 -2.12
N PHE A 82 -0.05 4.13 -1.25
CA PHE A 82 -1.33 4.79 -1.07
C PHE A 82 -1.78 5.58 -2.29
N GLU A 83 -0.87 6.29 -2.96
CA GLU A 83 -1.19 7.00 -4.21
C GLU A 83 -1.53 6.03 -5.35
N LEU A 84 -0.82 4.91 -5.47
CA LEU A 84 -1.15 3.84 -6.41
C LEU A 84 -2.54 3.27 -6.12
N TYR A 85 -2.84 2.97 -4.85
CA TYR A 85 -4.16 2.49 -4.46
C TYR A 85 -5.25 3.53 -4.78
N ARG A 86 -5.04 4.80 -4.41
CA ARG A 86 -6.00 5.88 -4.69
C ARG A 86 -6.31 5.99 -6.18
N LYS A 87 -5.27 5.99 -7.02
CA LYS A 87 -5.38 6.11 -8.48
C LYS A 87 -6.13 4.95 -9.14
N HIS A 88 -5.97 3.73 -8.63
CA HIS A 88 -6.53 2.53 -9.27
C HIS A 88 -7.83 2.01 -8.64
N ILE A 89 -8.16 2.45 -7.42
CA ILE A 89 -9.30 1.94 -6.65
C ILE A 89 -10.31 3.03 -6.27
N VAL A 90 -9.85 4.19 -5.79
CA VAL A 90 -10.72 5.11 -5.03
C VAL A 90 -11.49 6.09 -5.90
N HIS A 91 -10.98 6.43 -7.09
CA HIS A 91 -11.53 7.40 -8.06
C HIS A 91 -12.05 8.73 -7.47
#